data_AF-A0A098GJ97-F1
#
_entry.id   AF-A0A098GJ97-F1
#
_cell.length_a   1.000
_cell.length_b   1.000
_cell.length_c   1.000
_cell.angle_alpha   90.00
_cell.angle_beta   90.00
_cell.angle_gamma   90.00
#
_symmetry.space_group_name_H-M   'P 1'
#
loop_
_entity.id
_entity.type
_entity.pdbx_description
1 polymer ?
#
loop_
_entity_poly.entity_id
_entity_poly.type
_entity_poly.pdbx_seq_one_letter_code
_entity_poly.pdbx_strand_id
1 'polypeptide(L)'
;MKTHKSIMLSALAVLFFPIAANSSLTLYTTGWSMYGDNPYEYDGAYKNGQPYGQLKYVFNQDMVAQFNNAEVVAWSFMQVWNSKDPNQAQYQIPNAWDGLMHFSDLWGELPFEASWVSLPPESNDFLMFCRANEGACSSVQVNGNTGVKELFTYTDQKGVGQLNSFGAFINSNKYASKRIIAIGGANTVSNKGISSYTFDAIFANQNKFLNQFKSWVGHFKNLKGVDYDFEPPINLQTGAQLPPDTKTLADYKRLYELVKASRQTLGAETYVSVTITVNKEYLEAINQSVEGGWFKQISQYADSVNLMTYDLHGPWSHDSDPYTSIHAYLRQPETSRKDEFAITYATDSVTEQVLAYGMPKEKLQIGLAAYGRGFAGVEQGEDSEHPGFEQPWTGASQFAATYTNQAGMLPYKSVDRVIKELGYTRYLVHALDVENKSFITGAYLYNSSSKQFVGYQSPEVVKSVCEFVKKKGLKGAIMWSADTDLPVSNSNSLVAAYKRNCN
;
A
#
# COMPACT_ATOMS: atom_id res chain seq x y z
N MET A 1 -62.66 -48.81 -9.15
CA MET A 1 -61.38 -48.95 -8.43
C MET A 1 -60.31 -48.17 -9.19
N LYS A 2 -59.92 -47.00 -8.69
CA LYS A 2 -58.86 -46.16 -9.27
C LYS A 2 -57.53 -46.55 -8.62
N THR A 3 -56.56 -46.96 -9.42
CA THR A 3 -55.19 -47.27 -8.98
C THR A 3 -54.36 -45.99 -8.90
N HIS A 4 -53.86 -45.65 -7.71
CA HIS A 4 -52.88 -44.59 -7.49
C HIS A 4 -51.49 -45.06 -7.94
N LYS A 5 -50.89 -44.36 -8.91
CA LYS A 5 -49.44 -44.39 -9.17
C LYS A 5 -48.81 -43.24 -8.40
N SER A 6 -48.00 -43.58 -7.40
CA SER A 6 -47.12 -42.65 -6.70
C SER A 6 -45.97 -42.25 -7.61
N ILE A 7 -45.78 -40.96 -7.83
CA ILE A 7 -44.61 -40.39 -8.53
C ILE A 7 -43.61 -40.02 -7.45
N MET A 8 -42.51 -40.77 -7.34
CA MET A 8 -41.34 -40.35 -6.56
C MET A 8 -40.58 -39.28 -7.34
N LEU A 9 -40.53 -38.06 -6.81
CA LEU A 9 -39.60 -37.02 -7.22
C LEU A 9 -38.23 -37.35 -6.61
N SER A 10 -37.26 -37.74 -7.44
CA SER A 10 -35.86 -37.79 -7.07
C SER A 10 -35.27 -36.38 -7.10
N ALA A 11 -35.07 -35.79 -5.92
CA ALA A 11 -34.31 -34.56 -5.77
C ALA A 11 -32.82 -34.85 -5.99
N LEU A 12 -32.29 -34.40 -7.13
CA LEU A 12 -30.84 -34.39 -7.38
C LEU A 12 -30.25 -33.23 -6.56
N ALA A 13 -29.69 -33.54 -5.39
CA ALA A 13 -28.88 -32.59 -4.64
C ALA A 13 -27.57 -32.37 -5.42
N VAL A 14 -27.49 -31.28 -6.19
CA VAL A 14 -26.23 -30.80 -6.75
C VAL A 14 -25.42 -30.25 -5.58
N LEU A 15 -24.50 -31.08 -5.06
CA LEU A 15 -23.42 -30.64 -4.19
C LEU A 15 -22.55 -29.68 -5.02
N PHE A 16 -22.80 -28.37 -4.88
CA PHE A 16 -21.83 -27.37 -5.24
C PHE A 16 -20.64 -27.55 -4.30
N PHE A 17 -19.61 -28.26 -4.76
CA PHE A 17 -18.29 -28.08 -4.19
C PHE A 17 -17.92 -26.61 -4.41
N PRO A 18 -17.63 -25.82 -3.35
CA PRO A 18 -17.10 -24.50 -3.57
C PRO A 18 -15.76 -24.70 -4.29
N ILE A 19 -15.69 -24.26 -5.54
CA ILE A 19 -14.41 -24.01 -6.19
C ILE A 19 -13.68 -23.11 -5.21
N ALA A 20 -12.53 -23.57 -4.68
CA ALA A 20 -11.73 -22.77 -3.78
C ALA A 20 -11.46 -21.43 -4.49
N ALA A 21 -12.11 -20.36 -4.02
CA ALA A 21 -11.90 -19.06 -4.59
C ALA A 21 -10.45 -18.68 -4.28
N ASN A 22 -9.66 -18.46 -5.34
CA ASN A 22 -8.30 -17.96 -5.22
C ASN A 22 -8.31 -16.68 -4.37
N SER A 23 -7.37 -16.60 -3.42
CA SER A 23 -7.26 -15.43 -2.55
C SER A 23 -6.61 -14.30 -3.33
N SER A 24 -7.30 -13.17 -3.40
CA SER A 24 -6.86 -11.99 -4.15
C SER A 24 -5.59 -11.38 -3.55
N LEU A 25 -4.75 -10.81 -4.40
CA LEU A 25 -3.65 -9.95 -4.04
C LEU A 25 -3.84 -8.57 -4.69
N THR A 26 -3.83 -7.52 -3.87
CA THR A 26 -3.70 -6.15 -4.33
C THR A 26 -2.28 -5.66 -4.07
N LEU A 27 -1.55 -5.30 -5.12
CA LEU A 27 -0.22 -4.70 -4.99
C LEU A 27 -0.30 -3.18 -5.00
N TYR A 28 0.32 -2.54 -4.02
CA TYR A 28 0.55 -1.10 -4.04
C TYR A 28 1.93 -0.82 -4.63
N THR A 29 2.03 0.27 -5.39
CA THR A 29 3.32 0.75 -5.85
C THR A 29 3.38 2.26 -6.02
N THR A 30 4.55 2.82 -5.75
CA THR A 30 4.86 4.25 -5.88
C THR A 30 5.64 4.62 -7.14
N GLY A 31 6.15 3.66 -7.93
CA GLY A 31 6.95 3.97 -9.12
C GLY A 31 7.57 2.79 -9.84
N TRP A 32 8.25 3.04 -10.97
CA TRP A 32 8.88 1.98 -11.79
C TRP A 32 10.28 1.58 -11.35
N SER A 33 10.79 2.14 -10.25
CA SER A 33 12.15 1.91 -9.74
C SER A 33 12.41 0.50 -9.17
N MET A 34 11.54 -0.45 -9.49
CA MET A 34 11.31 -1.65 -8.68
C MET A 34 12.51 -2.61 -8.62
N TYR A 35 13.25 -2.81 -9.72
CA TYR A 35 14.19 -3.94 -9.83
C TYR A 35 15.58 -3.63 -10.38
N GLY A 36 16.15 -2.45 -10.12
CA GLY A 36 17.59 -2.22 -10.39
C GLY A 36 18.07 -0.77 -10.27
N ASP A 37 19.39 -0.59 -10.34
CA ASP A 37 20.06 0.72 -10.33
C ASP A 37 19.73 1.58 -11.56
N ASN A 38 19.23 0.96 -12.63
CA ASN A 38 18.78 1.60 -13.87
C ASN A 38 17.34 1.16 -14.18
N PRO A 39 16.33 1.74 -13.52
CA PRO A 39 14.93 1.36 -13.74
C PRO A 39 14.41 1.73 -15.14
N TYR A 40 15.19 2.53 -15.86
CA TYR A 40 15.14 2.74 -17.29
C TYR A 40 16.53 2.42 -17.88
N GLU A 41 16.62 1.50 -18.83
CA GLU A 41 17.83 1.39 -19.66
C GLU A 41 17.84 2.60 -20.62
N TYR A 42 18.59 3.62 -20.22
CA TYR A 42 18.99 4.70 -21.08
C TYR A 42 19.85 4.13 -22.22
N ASP A 43 19.45 4.24 -23.48
CA ASP A 43 20.20 3.66 -24.62
C ASP A 43 21.50 4.39 -24.98
N GLY A 44 21.95 5.34 -24.15
CA GLY A 44 23.18 6.08 -24.38
C GLY A 44 23.06 7.18 -25.45
N ALA A 45 21.86 7.51 -25.95
CA ALA A 45 21.68 8.59 -26.95
C ALA A 45 22.33 9.93 -26.52
N TYR A 46 22.30 10.29 -25.23
CA TYR A 46 22.96 11.49 -24.68
C TYR A 46 24.49 11.40 -24.66
N LYS A 47 25.07 10.22 -24.45
CA LYS A 47 26.53 10.03 -24.53
C LYS A 47 27.04 10.09 -25.98
N ASN A 48 26.17 9.78 -26.94
CA ASN A 48 26.55 9.58 -28.34
C ASN A 48 25.96 10.62 -29.32
N GLY A 49 25.26 11.65 -28.83
CA GLY A 49 24.70 12.73 -29.66
C GLY A 49 23.63 12.28 -30.67
N GLN A 50 22.90 11.20 -30.39
CA GLN A 50 21.86 10.67 -31.29
C GLN A 50 20.48 11.31 -31.01
N PRO A 51 19.58 11.44 -32.00
CA PRO A 51 18.26 12.04 -31.81
C PRO A 51 17.38 11.27 -30.82
N TYR A 52 16.70 12.00 -29.92
CA TYR A 52 15.80 11.49 -28.85
C TYR A 52 14.65 10.57 -29.30
N GLY A 53 14.43 10.40 -30.62
CA GLY A 53 13.44 9.49 -31.20
C GLY A 53 13.92 8.05 -31.38
N GLN A 54 15.15 7.70 -30.99
CA GLN A 54 15.71 6.34 -31.13
C GLN A 54 15.71 5.51 -29.84
N LEU A 55 15.13 6.01 -28.74
CA LEU A 55 15.09 5.29 -27.47
C LEU A 55 14.37 3.95 -27.61
N LYS A 56 15.12 2.87 -27.37
CA LYS A 56 14.60 1.50 -27.37
C LYS A 56 13.70 1.31 -26.14
N TYR A 57 12.45 0.91 -26.34
CA TYR A 57 11.54 0.61 -25.23
C TYR A 57 12.13 -0.50 -24.36
N VAL A 58 12.47 -0.18 -23.11
CA VAL A 58 12.98 -1.17 -22.15
C VAL A 58 11.79 -1.75 -21.42
N PHE A 59 11.66 -3.06 -21.50
CA PHE A 59 10.62 -3.82 -20.85
C PHE A 59 11.21 -4.52 -19.62
N ASN A 60 10.80 -4.11 -18.42
CA ASN A 60 11.10 -4.86 -17.21
C ASN A 60 10.16 -6.06 -17.13
N GLN A 61 10.64 -7.23 -17.59
CA GLN A 61 9.83 -8.46 -17.65
C GLN A 61 9.41 -8.91 -16.25
N ASP A 62 10.32 -8.81 -15.29
CA ASP A 62 10.09 -9.28 -13.92
C ASP A 62 8.97 -8.50 -13.24
N MET A 63 8.96 -7.19 -13.42
CA MET A 63 7.89 -6.35 -12.90
C MET A 63 6.54 -6.62 -13.55
N VAL A 64 6.52 -6.81 -14.87
CA VAL A 64 5.27 -7.15 -15.56
C VAL A 64 4.77 -8.51 -15.12
N ALA A 65 5.68 -9.48 -14.94
CA ALA A 65 5.35 -10.74 -14.32
C ALA A 65 4.79 -10.50 -12.91
N GLN A 66 5.46 -9.72 -12.07
CA GLN A 66 5.07 -9.45 -10.69
C GLN A 66 3.68 -8.84 -10.57
N PHE A 67 3.38 -7.81 -11.37
CA PHE A 67 2.04 -7.24 -11.44
C PHE A 67 1.01 -8.26 -11.90
N ASN A 68 1.32 -9.06 -12.92
CA ASN A 68 0.44 -10.13 -13.39
C ASN A 68 0.29 -11.31 -12.41
N ASN A 69 0.98 -11.30 -11.26
CA ASN A 69 0.71 -12.21 -10.15
C ASN A 69 -0.33 -11.66 -9.16
N ALA A 70 -0.87 -10.47 -9.41
CA ALA A 70 -1.90 -9.82 -8.61
C ALA A 70 -3.16 -9.52 -9.42
N GLU A 71 -4.31 -9.62 -8.78
CA GLU A 71 -5.62 -9.29 -9.36
C GLU A 71 -5.79 -7.79 -9.54
N VAL A 72 -5.25 -7.01 -8.61
CA VAL A 72 -5.31 -5.55 -8.60
C VAL A 72 -3.93 -4.96 -8.37
N VAL A 73 -3.59 -3.92 -9.13
CA VAL A 73 -2.41 -3.08 -8.89
C VAL A 73 -2.88 -1.65 -8.67
N ALA A 74 -2.60 -1.11 -7.49
CA ALA A 74 -2.89 0.25 -7.09
C ALA A 74 -1.64 1.12 -7.30
N TRP A 75 -1.78 2.15 -8.14
CA TRP A 75 -0.78 3.19 -8.30
C TRP A 75 -0.96 4.24 -7.19
N SER A 76 -0.02 4.27 -6.25
CA SER A 76 0.06 5.20 -5.12
C SER A 76 0.94 6.41 -5.46
N PHE A 77 0.72 7.62 -4.98
CA PHE A 77 -0.43 8.24 -4.34
C PHE A 77 -0.83 9.44 -5.19
N MET A 78 -2.10 9.51 -5.61
CA MET A 78 -2.64 10.73 -6.19
C MET A 78 -3.23 11.61 -5.09
N GLN A 79 -3.07 12.92 -5.25
CA GLN A 79 -3.50 13.92 -4.28
C GLN A 79 -4.35 15.00 -4.95
N VAL A 80 -4.99 15.80 -4.12
CA VAL A 80 -5.77 16.95 -4.55
C VAL A 80 -5.03 18.22 -4.16
N TRP A 81 -4.91 19.18 -5.08
CA TRP A 81 -4.25 20.46 -4.80
C TRP A 81 -4.85 21.63 -5.58
N ASN A 82 -4.60 22.85 -5.13
CA ASN A 82 -4.98 24.06 -5.84
C ASN A 82 -3.81 24.56 -6.70
N SER A 83 -3.90 24.39 -8.01
CA SER A 83 -2.76 24.44 -8.93
C SER A 83 -2.63 25.77 -9.70
N LYS A 84 -2.49 26.90 -9.00
CA LYS A 84 -2.17 28.18 -9.67
C LYS A 84 -0.84 28.82 -9.29
N ASP A 85 -0.19 28.36 -8.23
CA ASP A 85 1.08 28.95 -7.80
C ASP A 85 2.03 27.86 -7.28
N PRO A 86 3.20 27.62 -7.91
CA PRO A 86 4.22 26.70 -7.41
C PRO A 86 4.82 27.12 -6.06
N ASN A 87 4.56 28.33 -5.55
CA ASN A 87 4.89 28.74 -4.18
C ASN A 87 3.75 28.46 -3.19
N GLN A 88 2.51 28.33 -3.67
CA GLN A 88 1.40 27.69 -2.94
C GLN A 88 1.49 26.17 -2.99
N ALA A 89 2.60 25.66 -3.53
CA ALA A 89 3.03 24.29 -3.34
C ALA A 89 3.40 23.95 -1.87
N GLN A 90 3.04 24.83 -0.94
CA GLN A 90 2.99 24.55 0.48
C GLN A 90 1.57 24.18 0.84
N TYR A 91 1.26 22.89 0.99
CA TYR A 91 0.26 22.23 1.88
C TYR A 91 -1.08 22.95 2.23
N GLN A 92 -1.45 24.04 1.58
CA GLN A 92 -2.57 24.91 1.90
C GLN A 92 -3.61 24.66 0.82
N ILE A 93 -4.42 23.64 1.06
CA ILE A 93 -5.55 23.34 0.19
C ILE A 93 -6.66 24.33 0.56
N PRO A 94 -7.06 25.24 -0.34
CA PRO A 94 -8.11 26.19 -0.05
C PRO A 94 -9.46 25.49 0.04
N ASN A 95 -10.36 26.07 0.82
CA ASN A 95 -11.74 25.59 0.97
C ASN A 95 -12.51 25.51 -0.36
N ALA A 96 -12.10 26.30 -1.37
CA ALA A 96 -12.60 26.24 -2.73
C ALA A 96 -11.52 25.67 -3.65
N TRP A 97 -11.69 24.40 -4.04
CA TRP A 97 -10.86 23.70 -5.01
C TRP A 97 -11.58 23.66 -6.38
N ASP A 98 -10.82 23.80 -7.45
CA ASP A 98 -11.32 23.81 -8.83
C ASP A 98 -11.68 22.41 -9.35
N GLY A 99 -11.32 21.36 -8.62
CA GLY A 99 -11.67 19.98 -8.97
C GLY A 99 -10.54 19.22 -9.66
N LEU A 100 -9.31 19.71 -9.65
CA LEU A 100 -8.15 19.08 -10.30
C LEU A 100 -7.32 18.17 -9.39
N MET A 101 -7.30 16.86 -9.70
CA MET A 101 -6.36 15.89 -9.14
C MET A 101 -4.94 16.13 -9.68
N HIS A 102 -3.95 15.88 -8.83
CA HIS A 102 -2.53 16.02 -9.15
C HIS A 102 -1.75 14.78 -8.71
N PHE A 103 -0.68 14.48 -9.43
CA PHE A 103 0.30 13.49 -8.98
C PHE A 103 1.25 14.14 -7.97
N SER A 104 1.55 13.43 -6.89
CA SER A 104 2.44 13.94 -5.86
C SER A 104 3.40 12.84 -5.44
N ASP A 105 4.69 13.11 -5.54
CA ASP A 105 5.70 12.28 -4.89
C ASP A 105 5.76 12.64 -3.41
N LEU A 106 5.01 11.91 -2.60
CA LEU A 106 4.96 12.11 -1.16
C LEU A 106 6.30 11.87 -0.46
N TRP A 107 7.16 11.04 -1.04
CA TRP A 107 8.30 10.44 -0.35
C TRP A 107 9.64 10.82 -0.97
N GLY A 108 9.64 11.40 -2.18
CA GLY A 108 10.85 11.81 -2.86
C GLY A 108 11.80 10.64 -3.11
N GLU A 109 11.27 9.41 -3.14
CA GLU A 109 12.04 8.17 -3.33
C GLU A 109 12.33 7.90 -4.80
N LEU A 110 11.91 8.79 -5.70
CA LEU A 110 12.38 8.80 -7.06
C LEU A 110 13.79 9.38 -7.13
N PRO A 111 14.67 8.83 -8.00
CA PRO A 111 16.00 9.38 -8.19
C PRO A 111 15.91 10.87 -8.58
N PHE A 112 16.91 11.66 -8.17
CA PHE A 112 17.11 13.04 -8.60
C PHE A 112 17.10 13.10 -10.14
N GLU A 113 16.02 13.61 -10.75
CA GLU A 113 15.90 13.66 -12.21
C GLU A 113 16.11 15.08 -12.75
N ALA A 114 17.25 15.27 -13.41
CA ALA A 114 17.62 16.46 -14.17
C ALA A 114 16.59 16.78 -15.27
N SER A 115 16.58 18.02 -15.78
CA SER A 115 15.64 18.46 -16.83
C SER A 115 15.68 17.57 -18.09
N TRP A 116 14.58 16.87 -18.37
CA TRP A 116 14.43 16.04 -19.57
C TRP A 116 13.49 16.73 -20.56
N VAL A 117 14.07 17.35 -21.60
CA VAL A 117 13.33 17.77 -22.80
C VAL A 117 13.45 16.64 -23.82
N SER A 118 12.30 16.09 -24.20
CA SER A 118 12.06 15.03 -25.22
C SER A 118 12.33 13.57 -24.82
N LEU A 119 11.28 12.92 -24.30
CA LEU A 119 11.10 11.46 -24.22
C LEU A 119 10.14 11.01 -25.37
N PRO A 120 10.28 9.82 -25.99
CA PRO A 120 9.40 9.36 -27.07
C PRO A 120 8.40 8.28 -26.63
N PRO A 121 7.35 8.05 -27.45
CA PRO A 121 6.08 8.73 -27.37
C PRO A 121 5.27 8.26 -26.16
N GLU A 122 4.98 9.22 -25.29
CA GLU A 122 3.68 9.45 -24.67
C GLU A 122 2.58 8.79 -25.53
N SER A 123 1.64 8.03 -24.96
CA SER A 123 0.49 7.70 -25.80
C SER A 123 -0.12 9.04 -26.21
N ASN A 124 -0.24 9.30 -27.50
CA ASN A 124 -0.88 10.53 -27.99
C ASN A 124 -2.26 10.70 -27.32
N ASP A 125 -2.88 9.58 -26.97
CA ASP A 125 -4.06 9.48 -26.12
C ASP A 125 -3.92 10.17 -24.74
N PHE A 126 -2.86 9.89 -23.96
CA PHE A 126 -2.61 10.54 -22.66
C PHE A 126 -2.34 12.03 -22.82
N LEU A 127 -1.56 12.45 -23.82
CA LEU A 127 -1.36 13.87 -24.13
C LEU A 127 -2.65 14.59 -24.50
N MET A 128 -3.47 13.99 -25.36
CA MET A 128 -4.76 14.55 -25.76
C MET A 128 -5.68 14.70 -24.54
N PHE A 129 -5.72 13.69 -23.67
CA PHE A 129 -6.44 13.76 -22.41
C PHE A 129 -5.98 14.94 -21.55
N CYS A 130 -4.67 15.09 -21.34
CA CYS A 130 -4.10 16.17 -20.53
C CYS A 130 -4.35 17.56 -21.11
N ARG A 131 -4.32 17.71 -22.45
CA ARG A 131 -4.67 18.98 -23.13
C ARG A 131 -6.16 19.30 -23.00
N ALA A 132 -7.02 18.29 -23.02
CA ALA A 132 -8.47 18.46 -22.87
C ALA A 132 -8.91 18.70 -21.42
N ASN A 133 -8.08 18.36 -20.44
CA ASN A 133 -8.34 18.49 -19.01
C ASN A 133 -7.21 19.30 -18.35
N GLU A 134 -7.18 20.61 -18.64
CA GLU A 134 -6.13 21.51 -18.17
C GLU A 134 -5.92 21.39 -16.64
N GLY A 135 -4.66 21.17 -16.24
CA GLY A 135 -4.23 20.99 -14.85
C GLY A 135 -4.49 19.61 -14.23
N ALA A 136 -5.28 18.72 -14.86
CA ALA A 136 -5.47 17.34 -14.38
C ALA A 136 -4.19 16.49 -14.46
N CYS A 137 -3.26 16.87 -15.34
CA CYS A 137 -1.97 16.21 -15.51
C CYS A 137 -0.84 17.10 -15.02
N SER A 138 -0.95 17.62 -13.82
CA SER A 138 0.16 18.32 -13.18
C SER A 138 0.69 17.51 -12.00
N SER A 139 2.00 17.56 -11.79
CA SER A 139 2.69 16.92 -10.68
C SER A 139 3.54 17.90 -9.90
N VAL A 140 3.71 17.62 -8.63
CA VAL A 140 4.62 18.37 -7.76
C VAL A 140 5.76 17.44 -7.42
N GLN A 141 6.96 17.84 -7.81
CA GLN A 141 8.15 17.02 -7.66
C GLN A 141 9.35 17.92 -7.43
N VAL A 142 10.41 17.34 -6.87
CA VAL A 142 11.70 18.02 -6.76
C VAL A 142 12.35 18.04 -8.14
N ASN A 143 12.67 19.23 -8.64
CA ASN A 143 13.45 19.39 -9.86
C ASN A 143 14.88 18.91 -9.60
N GLY A 144 15.35 17.89 -10.32
CA GLY A 144 16.68 17.30 -10.06
C GLY A 144 17.86 18.19 -10.46
N ASN A 145 17.65 19.28 -11.21
CA ASN A 145 18.70 20.27 -11.46
C ASN A 145 18.79 21.31 -10.34
N THR A 146 17.64 21.79 -9.85
CA THR A 146 17.59 22.91 -8.88
C THR A 146 17.51 22.43 -7.44
N GLY A 147 17.08 21.18 -7.20
CA GLY A 147 16.78 20.64 -5.88
C GLY A 147 15.53 21.26 -5.25
N VAL A 148 14.76 22.06 -5.99
CA VAL A 148 13.59 22.78 -5.49
C VAL A 148 12.30 22.05 -5.90
N LYS A 149 11.29 22.04 -5.03
CA LYS A 149 9.95 21.56 -5.39
C LYS A 149 9.29 22.53 -6.37
N GLU A 150 8.87 22.02 -7.52
CA GLU A 150 8.24 22.80 -8.58
C GLU A 150 6.94 22.11 -9.04
N LEU A 151 5.99 22.90 -9.56
CA LEU A 151 4.79 22.39 -10.24
C LEU A 151 5.15 22.15 -11.71
N PHE A 152 5.01 20.91 -12.15
CA PHE A 152 5.20 20.49 -13.53
C PHE A 152 3.85 20.20 -14.16
N THR A 153 3.64 20.67 -15.38
CA THR A 153 2.41 20.40 -16.12
C THR A 153 2.75 19.53 -17.30
N TYR A 154 2.13 18.35 -17.44
CA TYR A 154 2.50 17.37 -18.47
C TYR A 154 2.64 17.95 -19.89
N THR A 155 1.81 18.93 -20.23
CA THR A 155 1.78 19.57 -21.56
C THR A 155 2.92 20.55 -21.81
N ASP A 156 3.67 20.95 -20.78
CA ASP A 156 4.80 21.90 -20.88
C ASP A 156 6.12 21.23 -21.33
N GLN A 157 6.13 19.89 -21.42
CA GLN A 157 7.28 19.06 -21.79
C GLN A 157 8.53 19.24 -20.91
N LYS A 158 8.38 19.85 -19.73
CA LYS A 158 9.41 19.91 -18.69
C LYS A 158 9.24 18.65 -17.85
N GLY A 159 10.12 17.66 -18.05
CA GLY A 159 10.30 16.43 -17.26
C GLY A 159 9.19 16.05 -16.25
N VAL A 160 8.45 14.98 -16.53
CA VAL A 160 7.28 14.56 -15.74
C VAL A 160 7.33 13.06 -15.42
N GLY A 161 8.38 12.64 -14.71
CA GLY A 161 8.70 11.25 -14.41
C GLY A 161 7.51 10.43 -13.92
N GLN A 162 6.76 10.89 -12.92
CA GLN A 162 5.58 10.19 -12.38
C GLN A 162 4.39 10.12 -13.36
N LEU A 163 4.14 11.17 -14.12
CA LEU A 163 3.04 11.19 -15.09
C LEU A 163 3.35 10.31 -16.30
N ASN A 164 4.61 10.29 -16.76
CA ASN A 164 5.07 9.37 -17.81
C ASN A 164 4.94 7.92 -17.35
N SER A 165 5.40 7.69 -16.13
CA SER A 165 5.30 6.43 -15.43
C SER A 165 3.84 5.95 -15.36
N PHE A 166 2.95 6.78 -14.86
CA PHE A 166 1.53 6.46 -14.80
C PHE A 166 0.94 6.25 -16.20
N GLY A 167 1.22 7.14 -17.15
CA GLY A 167 0.77 7.04 -18.54
C GLY A 167 1.17 5.72 -19.20
N ALA A 168 2.38 5.23 -18.96
CA ALA A 168 2.82 3.91 -19.39
C ALA A 168 2.07 2.77 -18.68
N PHE A 169 1.82 2.91 -17.37
CA PHE A 169 1.12 1.92 -16.55
C PHE A 169 -0.31 1.72 -17.05
N ILE A 170 -1.06 2.81 -17.22
CA ILE A 170 -2.45 2.75 -17.65
C ILE A 170 -2.60 2.42 -19.14
N ASN A 171 -1.67 2.79 -20.03
CA ASN A 171 -1.83 2.47 -21.46
C ASN A 171 -1.29 1.09 -21.88
N SER A 172 -0.43 0.48 -21.06
CA SER A 172 0.15 -0.83 -21.39
C SER A 172 -0.93 -1.92 -21.53
N ASN A 173 -0.83 -2.75 -22.57
CA ASN A 173 -1.65 -3.95 -22.75
C ASN A 173 -1.02 -5.21 -22.12
N LYS A 174 0.14 -5.06 -21.46
CA LYS A 174 0.91 -6.19 -20.90
C LYS A 174 0.44 -6.62 -19.51
N TYR A 175 -0.33 -5.77 -18.84
CA TYR A 175 -0.88 -6.03 -17.52
C TYR A 175 -2.27 -6.66 -17.65
N ALA A 176 -2.43 -7.85 -17.09
CA ALA A 176 -3.71 -8.53 -16.95
C ALA A 176 -4.50 -8.03 -15.73
N SER A 177 -3.80 -7.48 -14.73
CA SER A 177 -4.38 -6.98 -13.48
C SER A 177 -5.29 -5.78 -13.70
N LYS A 178 -6.31 -5.65 -12.83
CA LYS A 178 -7.07 -4.40 -12.71
C LYS A 178 -6.13 -3.33 -12.21
N ARG A 179 -6.10 -2.19 -12.89
CA ARG A 179 -5.25 -1.06 -12.51
C ARG A 179 -6.10 0.00 -11.87
N ILE A 180 -5.78 0.40 -10.66
CA ILE A 180 -6.51 1.42 -9.91
C ILE A 180 -5.56 2.52 -9.45
N ILE A 181 -6.12 3.66 -9.06
CA ILE A 181 -5.38 4.76 -8.46
C ILE A 181 -5.67 4.76 -6.96
N ALA A 182 -4.63 4.80 -6.12
CA ALA A 182 -4.76 5.05 -4.70
C ALA A 182 -4.68 6.57 -4.43
N ILE A 183 -5.68 7.09 -3.72
CA ILE A 183 -5.79 8.50 -3.34
C ILE A 183 -5.47 8.62 -1.85
N GLY A 184 -4.56 9.51 -1.48
CA GLY A 184 -4.18 9.76 -0.08
C GLY A 184 -2.79 9.27 0.30
N GLY A 185 -2.74 8.29 1.20
CA GLY A 185 -1.52 7.71 1.78
C GLY A 185 -1.12 8.28 3.14
N ALA A 186 0.03 7.87 3.65
CA ALA A 186 0.43 8.25 5.01
C ALA A 186 0.71 9.74 5.16
N ASN A 187 0.29 10.28 6.31
CA ASN A 187 0.78 11.56 6.77
C ASN A 187 2.16 11.38 7.39
N THR A 188 3.03 12.37 7.24
CA THR A 188 4.34 12.44 7.90
C THR A 188 4.69 13.85 8.31
N VAL A 189 5.70 13.97 9.17
CA VAL A 189 6.32 15.26 9.50
C VAL A 189 6.82 15.97 8.23
N SER A 190 7.40 15.23 7.28
CA SER A 190 7.93 15.80 6.03
C SER A 190 6.81 16.26 5.08
N ASN A 191 5.68 15.55 5.05
CA ASN A 191 4.54 15.90 4.23
C ASN A 191 3.46 16.73 4.95
N LYS A 192 3.70 17.16 6.19
CA LYS A 192 2.83 18.12 6.92
C LYS A 192 1.32 17.82 6.84
N GLY A 193 0.93 16.54 6.71
CA GLY A 193 -0.48 16.15 6.68
C GLY A 193 -1.20 16.26 5.31
N ILE A 194 -0.51 16.19 4.16
CA ILE A 194 -1.19 16.35 2.84
C ILE A 194 -2.37 15.40 2.68
N SER A 195 -2.25 14.16 3.15
CA SER A 195 -3.33 13.18 2.96
C SER A 195 -4.62 13.65 3.65
N SER A 196 -4.52 14.14 4.89
CA SER A 196 -5.68 14.72 5.59
C SER A 196 -6.29 15.89 4.82
N TYR A 197 -5.46 16.81 4.32
CA TYR A 197 -5.96 17.94 3.52
C TYR A 197 -6.59 17.48 2.19
N THR A 198 -6.01 16.47 1.54
CA THR A 198 -6.53 15.90 0.28
C THR A 198 -7.95 15.43 0.48
N PHE A 199 -8.22 14.68 1.55
CA PHE A 199 -9.56 14.21 1.85
C PHE A 199 -10.51 15.32 2.31
N ASP A 200 -10.06 16.29 3.11
CA ASP A 200 -10.88 17.47 3.45
C ASP A 200 -11.36 18.20 2.17
N ALA A 201 -10.49 18.32 1.16
CA ALA A 201 -10.81 18.92 -0.13
C ALA A 201 -11.83 18.09 -0.93
N ILE A 202 -11.60 16.78 -1.01
CA ILE A 202 -12.50 15.84 -1.70
C ILE A 202 -13.86 15.85 -1.04
N PHE A 203 -13.92 15.83 0.29
CA PHE A 203 -15.19 15.88 1.03
C PHE A 203 -15.96 17.16 0.74
N ALA A 204 -15.28 18.31 0.70
CA ALA A 204 -15.92 19.59 0.37
C ALA A 204 -16.37 19.69 -1.10
N ASN A 205 -15.77 18.90 -2.01
CA ASN A 205 -15.97 19.03 -3.47
C ASN A 205 -16.25 17.67 -4.14
N GLN A 206 -16.94 16.77 -3.45
CA GLN A 206 -17.12 15.37 -3.84
C GLN A 206 -17.60 15.19 -5.29
N ASN A 207 -18.60 15.96 -5.71
CA ASN A 207 -19.13 15.86 -7.08
C ASN A 207 -18.11 16.25 -8.14
N LYS A 208 -17.27 17.26 -7.87
CA LYS A 208 -16.21 17.66 -8.81
C LYS A 208 -15.16 16.56 -8.93
N PHE A 209 -14.70 16.04 -7.78
CA PHE A 209 -13.76 14.92 -7.73
C PHE A 209 -14.27 13.72 -8.52
N LEU A 210 -15.51 13.28 -8.27
CA LEU A 210 -16.08 12.11 -8.94
C LEU A 210 -16.33 12.34 -10.43
N ASN A 211 -16.77 13.54 -10.83
CA ASN A 211 -16.92 13.87 -12.26
C ASN A 211 -15.59 13.87 -12.99
N GLN A 212 -14.53 14.39 -12.36
CA GLN A 212 -13.19 14.32 -12.92
C GLN A 212 -12.72 12.86 -13.00
N PHE A 213 -12.79 12.10 -11.92
CA PHE A 213 -12.36 10.70 -11.93
C PHE A 213 -13.13 9.85 -12.96
N LYS A 214 -14.42 10.15 -13.14
CA LYS A 214 -15.24 9.53 -14.20
C LYS A 214 -14.71 9.83 -15.61
N SER A 215 -14.18 11.03 -15.87
CA SER A 215 -13.56 11.33 -17.17
C SER A 215 -12.30 10.50 -17.40
N TRP A 216 -11.51 10.26 -16.36
CA TRP A 216 -10.32 9.41 -16.43
C TRP A 216 -10.67 7.95 -16.70
N VAL A 217 -11.59 7.37 -15.92
CA VAL A 217 -12.05 5.98 -16.11
C VAL A 217 -12.74 5.80 -17.46
N GLY A 218 -13.49 6.80 -17.92
CA GLY A 218 -14.15 6.79 -19.23
C GLY A 218 -13.17 6.88 -20.40
N HIS A 219 -12.05 7.59 -20.23
CA HIS A 219 -11.02 7.77 -21.26
C HIS A 219 -10.04 6.60 -21.30
N PHE A 220 -9.45 6.25 -20.15
CA PHE A 220 -8.43 5.21 -20.04
C PHE A 220 -9.08 3.84 -19.79
N LYS A 221 -9.27 3.07 -20.86
CA LYS A 221 -9.91 1.73 -20.84
C LYS A 221 -9.37 0.77 -19.77
N ASN A 222 -8.12 0.97 -19.39
CA ASN A 222 -7.35 0.12 -18.50
C ASN A 222 -7.32 0.62 -17.07
N LEU A 223 -7.72 1.87 -16.81
CA LEU A 223 -7.98 2.36 -15.47
C LEU A 223 -9.34 1.81 -15.02
N LYS A 224 -9.31 0.97 -14.00
CA LYS A 224 -10.47 0.18 -13.56
C LYS A 224 -11.09 0.66 -12.26
N GLY A 225 -10.48 1.61 -11.55
CA GLY A 225 -10.97 1.92 -10.21
C GLY A 225 -10.12 2.87 -9.39
N VAL A 226 -10.60 3.07 -8.16
CA VAL A 226 -10.01 3.93 -7.14
C VAL A 226 -9.89 3.17 -5.82
N ASP A 227 -8.78 3.39 -5.13
CA ASP A 227 -8.60 3.07 -3.72
C ASP A 227 -8.57 4.38 -2.93
N TYR A 228 -9.36 4.47 -1.87
CA TYR A 228 -9.27 5.58 -0.91
C TYR A 228 -8.39 5.13 0.24
N ASP A 229 -7.11 5.51 0.19
CA ASP A 229 -6.17 5.24 1.26
C ASP A 229 -6.24 6.36 2.31
N PHE A 230 -7.26 6.24 3.15
CA PHE A 230 -7.61 7.26 4.13
C PHE A 230 -6.91 6.99 5.46
N GLU A 231 -5.75 7.62 5.61
CA GLU A 231 -4.97 7.52 6.83
C GLU A 231 -5.34 8.61 7.85
N PRO A 232 -5.33 8.27 9.15
CA PRO A 232 -5.71 9.18 10.22
C PRO A 232 -4.72 10.36 10.34
N PRO A 233 -5.17 11.48 10.94
CA PRO A 233 -4.28 12.58 11.29
C PRO A 233 -3.17 12.16 12.26
N ILE A 234 -2.01 12.79 12.11
CA ILE A 234 -0.85 12.60 12.99
C ILE A 234 -0.47 13.90 13.67
N ASN A 235 0.30 13.80 14.75
CA ASN A 235 1.05 14.91 15.28
C ASN A 235 2.14 15.32 14.27
N LEU A 236 2.07 16.53 13.72
CA LEU A 236 3.00 16.99 12.68
C LEU A 236 4.42 17.28 13.18
N GLN A 237 4.66 17.27 14.50
CA GLN A 237 5.99 17.40 15.08
C GLN A 237 6.65 16.03 15.30
N THR A 238 5.90 15.05 15.83
CA THR A 238 6.45 13.75 16.24
C THR A 238 6.20 12.63 15.24
N GLY A 239 5.23 12.80 14.34
CA GLY A 239 4.78 11.74 13.44
C GLY A 239 3.80 10.75 14.06
N ALA A 240 3.54 10.84 15.37
CA ALA A 240 2.69 9.90 16.07
C ALA A 240 1.22 10.04 15.63
N GLN A 241 0.52 8.91 15.45
CA GLN A 241 -0.91 8.89 15.21
C GLN A 241 -1.64 9.59 16.38
N LEU A 242 -2.55 10.51 16.06
CA LEU A 242 -3.40 11.14 17.08
C LEU A 242 -4.49 10.15 17.53
N PRO A 243 -5.02 10.25 18.76
CA PRO A 243 -6.19 9.46 19.17
C PRO A 243 -7.43 9.82 18.35
N PRO A 244 -8.40 8.89 18.21
CA PRO A 244 -9.66 9.21 17.53
C PRO A 244 -10.47 10.25 18.32
N ASP A 245 -11.13 11.14 17.60
CA ASP A 245 -11.89 12.26 18.14
C ASP A 245 -13.22 12.47 17.39
N THR A 246 -13.94 13.56 17.69
CA THR A 246 -15.18 13.87 16.98
C THR A 246 -14.98 14.14 15.49
N LYS A 247 -13.82 14.68 15.08
CA LYS A 247 -13.47 14.84 13.66
C LYS A 247 -13.35 13.48 12.98
N THR A 248 -12.73 12.51 13.66
CA THR A 248 -12.56 11.13 13.16
C THR A 248 -13.91 10.52 12.77
N LEU A 249 -14.92 10.57 13.66
CA LEU A 249 -16.26 10.06 13.34
C LEU A 249 -16.87 10.79 12.14
N ALA A 250 -16.73 12.11 12.08
CA ALA A 250 -17.26 12.91 10.98
C ALA A 250 -16.56 12.60 9.64
N ASP A 251 -15.24 12.41 9.65
CA ASP A 251 -14.44 12.06 8.47
C ASP A 251 -14.80 10.68 7.91
N TYR A 252 -14.90 9.65 8.76
CA TYR A 252 -15.25 8.32 8.30
C TYR A 252 -16.70 8.21 7.81
N LYS A 253 -17.61 9.02 8.37
CA LYS A 253 -18.95 9.20 7.80
C LYS A 253 -18.89 9.84 6.40
N ARG A 254 -18.07 10.87 6.20
CA ARG A 254 -17.87 11.51 4.89
C ARG A 254 -17.20 10.56 3.89
N LEU A 255 -16.26 9.73 4.33
CA LEU A 255 -15.65 8.68 3.51
C LEU A 255 -16.68 7.63 3.08
N TYR A 256 -17.57 7.21 3.98
CA TYR A 256 -18.69 6.32 3.61
C TYR A 256 -19.57 6.94 2.51
N GLU A 257 -19.97 8.21 2.66
CA GLU A 257 -20.77 8.90 1.65
C GLU A 257 -19.99 9.06 0.32
N LEU A 258 -18.67 9.29 0.37
CA LEU A 258 -17.80 9.30 -0.81
C LEU A 258 -17.79 7.96 -1.53
N VAL A 259 -17.63 6.86 -0.82
CA VAL A 259 -17.58 5.52 -1.42
C VAL A 259 -18.94 5.14 -2.02
N LYS A 260 -20.03 5.49 -1.34
CA LYS A 260 -21.40 5.36 -1.87
C LYS A 260 -21.60 6.19 -3.15
N ALA A 261 -21.24 7.46 -3.13
CA ALA A 261 -21.33 8.35 -4.29
C ALA A 261 -20.42 7.89 -5.44
N SER A 262 -19.26 7.31 -5.14
CA SER A 262 -18.34 6.72 -6.12
C SER A 262 -19.00 5.57 -6.84
N ARG A 263 -19.60 4.62 -6.11
CA ARG A 263 -20.33 3.51 -6.71
C ARG A 263 -21.45 3.98 -7.63
N GLN A 264 -22.20 4.99 -7.21
CA GLN A 264 -23.31 5.56 -7.99
C GLN A 264 -22.84 6.31 -9.24
N THR A 265 -21.75 7.07 -9.14
CA THR A 265 -21.26 7.95 -10.22
C THR A 265 -20.41 7.20 -11.25
N LEU A 266 -19.55 6.28 -10.78
CA LEU A 266 -18.57 5.54 -11.58
C LEU A 266 -19.11 4.20 -12.11
N GLY A 267 -20.20 3.69 -11.54
CA GLY A 267 -20.89 2.49 -12.01
C GLY A 267 -20.43 1.17 -11.36
N ALA A 268 -21.13 0.09 -11.70
CA ALA A 268 -20.95 -1.24 -11.10
C ALA A 268 -19.61 -1.91 -11.48
N GLU A 269 -19.07 -1.62 -12.67
CA GLU A 269 -17.84 -2.23 -13.17
C GLU A 269 -16.56 -1.59 -12.61
N THR A 270 -16.68 -0.39 -12.03
CA THR A 270 -15.54 0.32 -11.44
C THR A 270 -15.17 -0.33 -10.10
N TYR A 271 -13.90 -0.72 -9.95
CA TYR A 271 -13.38 -1.23 -8.68
C TYR A 271 -13.26 -0.08 -7.67
N VAL A 272 -13.92 -0.19 -6.52
CA VAL A 272 -13.87 0.81 -5.45
C VAL A 272 -13.39 0.13 -4.18
N SER A 273 -12.24 0.55 -3.66
CA SER A 273 -11.74 0.05 -2.38
C SER A 273 -11.41 1.18 -1.40
N VAL A 274 -11.27 0.80 -0.14
CA VAL A 274 -10.86 1.69 0.95
C VAL A 274 -9.78 0.99 1.76
N THR A 275 -8.69 1.70 2.00
CA THR A 275 -7.60 1.24 2.87
C THR A 275 -7.62 2.06 4.14
N ILE A 276 -7.53 1.38 5.29
CA ILE A 276 -7.74 2.00 6.61
C ILE A 276 -6.67 1.56 7.61
N THR A 277 -6.44 2.44 8.60
CA THR A 277 -5.65 2.13 9.80
C THR A 277 -6.26 0.98 10.60
N VAL A 278 -5.41 0.31 11.38
CA VAL A 278 -5.75 -0.88 12.17
C VAL A 278 -5.65 -0.66 13.68
N ASN A 279 -5.46 0.59 14.12
CA ASN A 279 -5.55 0.92 15.53
C ASN A 279 -6.96 0.57 16.06
N LYS A 280 -7.04 -0.26 17.11
CA LYS A 280 -8.33 -0.80 17.57
C LYS A 280 -9.33 0.25 18.06
N GLU A 281 -8.86 1.35 18.66
CA GLU A 281 -9.72 2.47 19.07
C GLU A 281 -10.26 3.21 17.84
N TYR A 282 -9.42 3.37 16.80
CA TYR A 282 -9.88 3.87 15.51
C TYR A 282 -10.91 2.96 14.88
N LEU A 283 -10.69 1.63 14.84
CA LEU A 283 -11.66 0.69 14.27
C LEU A 283 -13.02 0.79 14.97
N GLU A 284 -13.03 0.99 16.28
CA GLU A 284 -14.26 1.24 17.02
C GLU A 284 -14.93 2.57 16.61
N ALA A 285 -14.18 3.67 16.59
CA ALA A 285 -14.69 4.98 16.16
C ALA A 285 -15.19 4.97 14.70
N ILE A 286 -14.48 4.28 13.80
CA ILE A 286 -14.87 4.06 12.41
C ILE A 286 -16.22 3.34 12.38
N ASN A 287 -16.35 2.22 13.10
CA ASN A 287 -17.59 1.46 13.10
C ASN A 287 -18.78 2.28 13.60
N GLN A 288 -18.56 3.12 14.61
CA GLN A 288 -19.59 4.01 15.19
C GLN A 288 -19.95 5.22 14.29
N SER A 289 -19.14 5.55 13.28
CA SER A 289 -19.34 6.73 12.44
C SER A 289 -20.62 6.69 11.57
N VAL A 290 -21.19 5.49 11.36
CA VAL A 290 -22.38 5.27 10.53
C VAL A 290 -23.35 4.36 11.28
N GLU A 291 -24.64 4.73 11.25
CA GLU A 291 -25.70 3.94 11.86
C GLU A 291 -25.76 2.51 11.30
N GLY A 292 -25.82 1.53 12.20
CA GLY A 292 -25.78 0.11 11.85
C GLY A 292 -24.38 -0.45 11.55
N GLY A 293 -23.33 0.33 11.76
CA GLY A 293 -21.92 -0.10 11.68
C GLY A 293 -21.29 0.21 10.32
N TRP A 294 -20.27 1.09 10.30
CA TRP A 294 -19.58 1.49 9.07
C TRP A 294 -19.07 0.29 8.26
N PHE A 295 -18.45 -0.69 8.90
CA PHE A 295 -17.90 -1.87 8.23
C PHE A 295 -18.98 -2.70 7.53
N LYS A 296 -20.12 -2.87 8.18
CA LYS A 296 -21.28 -3.55 7.59
C LYS A 296 -21.85 -2.75 6.42
N GLN A 297 -22.04 -1.44 6.59
CA GLN A 297 -22.71 -0.60 5.59
C GLN A 297 -21.85 -0.35 4.34
N ILE A 298 -20.56 -0.08 4.51
CA ILE A 298 -19.67 0.25 3.37
C ILE A 298 -19.50 -0.92 2.42
N SER A 299 -19.64 -2.15 2.91
CA SER A 299 -19.55 -3.38 2.12
C SER A 299 -20.56 -3.44 0.98
N GLN A 300 -21.64 -2.65 1.00
CA GLN A 300 -22.60 -2.58 -0.10
C GLN A 300 -22.07 -1.81 -1.31
N TYR A 301 -21.06 -0.96 -1.10
CA TYR A 301 -20.57 -0.01 -2.11
C TYR A 301 -19.13 -0.30 -2.53
N ALA A 302 -18.28 -0.77 -1.61
CA ALA A 302 -16.91 -1.14 -1.87
C ALA A 302 -16.77 -2.60 -2.39
N ASP A 303 -15.83 -2.81 -3.29
CA ASP A 303 -15.35 -4.14 -3.69
C ASP A 303 -14.41 -4.75 -2.64
N SER A 304 -13.62 -3.92 -1.96
CA SER A 304 -12.82 -4.36 -0.82
C SER A 304 -12.62 -3.27 0.24
N VAL A 305 -12.48 -3.71 1.48
CA VAL A 305 -11.85 -2.94 2.56
C VAL A 305 -10.53 -3.61 2.90
N ASN A 306 -9.47 -2.81 2.94
CA ASN A 306 -8.11 -3.26 3.09
C ASN A 306 -7.56 -2.79 4.44
N LEU A 307 -7.06 -3.71 5.26
CA LEU A 307 -6.51 -3.42 6.57
C LEU A 307 -4.98 -3.33 6.49
N MET A 308 -4.41 -2.19 6.88
CA MET A 308 -2.96 -2.02 6.97
C MET A 308 -2.38 -2.72 8.21
N THR A 309 -2.42 -4.05 8.25
CA THR A 309 -1.94 -4.86 9.38
C THR A 309 -0.41 -4.98 9.44
N TYR A 310 0.25 -3.84 9.32
CA TYR A 310 1.69 -3.62 9.41
C TYR A 310 1.92 -2.26 10.10
N ASP A 311 3.17 -1.93 10.41
CA ASP A 311 3.52 -0.74 11.19
C ASP A 311 2.88 -0.69 12.58
N LEU A 312 2.63 -1.86 13.16
CA LEU A 312 2.17 -2.01 14.54
C LEU A 312 3.26 -1.65 15.56
N HIS A 313 4.53 -1.72 15.17
CA HIS A 313 5.68 -1.35 16.00
C HIS A 313 6.75 -0.68 15.14
N GLY A 314 7.52 0.24 15.71
CA GLY A 314 8.65 0.85 15.01
C GLY A 314 9.32 1.99 15.79
N PRO A 315 10.36 2.60 15.21
CA PRO A 315 11.28 3.48 15.95
C PRO A 315 10.76 4.93 16.09
N TRP A 316 9.45 5.13 16.26
CA TRP A 316 8.80 6.45 16.38
C TRP A 316 8.18 6.72 17.75
N SER A 317 7.93 5.70 18.58
CA SER A 317 7.27 5.86 19.89
C SER A 317 8.03 5.14 21.01
N HIS A 318 9.30 5.50 21.23
CA HIS A 318 10.17 4.85 22.23
C HIS A 318 9.53 4.68 23.61
N ASP A 319 8.84 5.72 24.12
CA ASP A 319 8.27 5.68 25.47
C ASP A 319 7.12 4.66 25.61
N SER A 320 6.41 4.35 24.53
CA SER A 320 5.27 3.42 24.54
C SER A 320 5.60 2.05 23.96
N ASP A 321 6.63 1.94 23.12
CA ASP A 321 7.19 0.69 22.60
C ASP A 321 8.71 0.64 22.90
N PRO A 322 9.11 0.47 24.17
CA PRO A 322 10.51 0.58 24.59
C PRO A 322 11.38 -0.62 24.20
N TYR A 323 10.78 -1.69 23.70
CA TYR A 323 11.48 -2.92 23.31
C TYR A 323 11.35 -3.18 21.81
N THR A 324 12.34 -3.89 21.24
CA THR A 324 12.30 -4.33 19.85
C THR A 324 11.17 -5.32 19.60
N SER A 325 10.44 -5.13 18.51
CA SER A 325 9.32 -5.98 18.11
C SER A 325 9.17 -6.01 16.58
N ILE A 326 8.35 -6.94 16.07
CA ILE A 326 8.07 -7.08 14.63
C ILE A 326 6.77 -6.35 14.29
N HIS A 327 6.84 -5.41 13.37
CA HIS A 327 5.74 -4.50 13.02
C HIS A 327 4.55 -5.11 12.28
N ALA A 328 4.64 -6.38 11.86
CA ALA A 328 3.65 -7.03 10.99
C ALA A 328 3.38 -8.49 11.40
N TYR A 329 3.24 -8.72 12.70
CA TYR A 329 2.88 -10.04 13.24
C TYR A 329 1.54 -10.53 12.69
N LEU A 330 1.47 -11.83 12.38
CA LEU A 330 0.18 -12.49 12.15
C LEU A 330 -0.61 -12.63 13.45
N ARG A 331 0.07 -13.05 14.52
CA ARG A 331 -0.42 -13.20 15.90
C ARG A 331 0.67 -12.74 16.88
N GLN A 332 0.28 -12.10 17.97
CA GLN A 332 1.24 -11.76 19.03
C GLN A 332 1.85 -13.03 19.63
N PRO A 333 3.19 -13.16 19.72
CA PRO A 333 3.82 -14.29 20.37
C PRO A 333 3.56 -14.26 21.88
N GLU A 334 3.54 -15.44 22.51
CA GLU A 334 3.48 -15.55 23.97
C GLU A 334 4.90 -15.37 24.54
N THR A 335 5.22 -14.16 24.98
CA THR A 335 6.52 -13.78 25.53
C THR A 335 6.36 -13.16 26.92
N SER A 336 7.48 -12.98 27.63
CA SER A 336 7.46 -12.34 28.95
C SER A 336 7.11 -10.85 28.88
N ARG A 337 7.33 -10.19 27.73
CA ARG A 337 7.09 -8.75 27.55
C ARG A 337 5.88 -8.42 26.68
N LYS A 338 5.07 -9.41 26.27
CA LYS A 338 3.92 -9.21 25.38
C LYS A 338 2.93 -8.10 25.84
N ASP A 339 2.84 -7.88 27.15
CA ASP A 339 1.93 -6.91 27.77
C ASP A 339 2.60 -5.55 28.06
N GLU A 340 3.88 -5.37 27.70
CA GLU A 340 4.64 -4.12 27.90
C GLU A 340 4.66 -3.22 26.64
N PHE A 341 4.18 -3.72 25.50
CA PHE A 341 4.08 -2.94 24.25
C PHE A 341 2.81 -2.09 24.23
N ALA A 342 2.86 -0.94 23.56
CA ALA A 342 1.66 -0.12 23.32
C ALA A 342 0.64 -0.87 22.47
N ILE A 343 1.12 -1.66 21.51
CA ILE A 343 0.28 -2.47 20.61
C ILE A 343 0.44 -3.95 20.98
N THR A 344 -0.50 -4.45 21.77
CA THR A 344 -0.54 -5.85 22.23
C THR A 344 -1.43 -6.74 21.35
N TYR A 345 -1.67 -6.34 20.10
CA TYR A 345 -2.49 -7.07 19.14
C TYR A 345 -1.79 -7.21 17.80
N ALA A 346 -2.28 -8.11 16.95
CA ALA A 346 -1.69 -8.43 15.66
C ALA A 346 -2.78 -8.55 14.58
N THR A 347 -2.36 -8.91 13.36
CA THR A 347 -3.22 -9.06 12.17
C THR A 347 -4.48 -9.87 12.47
N ASP A 348 -4.36 -11.00 13.16
CA ASP A 348 -5.48 -11.89 13.46
C ASP A 348 -6.55 -11.20 14.32
N SER A 349 -6.14 -10.54 15.41
CA SER A 349 -7.03 -9.88 16.35
C SER A 349 -7.75 -8.67 15.73
N VAL A 350 -7.03 -7.89 14.90
CA VAL A 350 -7.62 -6.80 14.09
C VAL A 350 -8.66 -7.36 13.14
N THR A 351 -8.34 -8.46 12.45
CA THR A 351 -9.26 -9.13 11.52
C THR A 351 -10.53 -9.59 12.24
N GLU A 352 -10.41 -10.26 13.39
CA GLU A 352 -11.57 -10.71 14.16
C GLU A 352 -12.46 -9.53 14.60
N GLN A 353 -11.88 -8.40 15.01
CA GLN A 353 -12.64 -7.21 15.40
C GLN A 353 -13.48 -6.68 14.24
N VAL A 354 -12.88 -6.51 13.06
CA VAL A 354 -13.58 -6.00 11.86
C VAL A 354 -14.65 -6.97 11.36
N LEU A 355 -14.39 -8.28 11.44
CA LEU A 355 -15.40 -9.30 11.14
C LEU A 355 -16.56 -9.27 12.15
N ALA A 356 -16.28 -9.06 13.43
CA ALA A 356 -17.31 -8.90 14.46
C ALA A 356 -18.18 -7.64 14.26
N TYR A 357 -17.63 -6.61 13.62
CA TYR A 357 -18.39 -5.43 13.17
C TYR A 357 -19.22 -5.67 11.90
N GLY A 358 -19.24 -6.89 11.38
CA GLY A 358 -20.11 -7.30 10.27
C GLY A 358 -19.53 -7.07 8.88
N MET A 359 -18.21 -6.88 8.76
CA MET A 359 -17.54 -6.87 7.45
C MET A 359 -17.65 -8.25 6.77
N PRO A 360 -18.17 -8.34 5.54
CA PRO A 360 -18.14 -9.59 4.77
C PRO A 360 -16.72 -10.04 4.48
N LYS A 361 -16.43 -11.32 4.73
CA LYS A 361 -15.09 -11.91 4.63
C LYS A 361 -14.54 -11.80 3.21
N GLU A 362 -15.39 -12.08 2.23
CA GLU A 362 -15.13 -12.01 0.79
C GLU A 362 -14.87 -10.59 0.26
N LYS A 363 -14.94 -9.57 1.14
CA LYS A 363 -14.56 -8.18 0.84
C LYS A 363 -13.40 -7.67 1.70
N LEU A 364 -12.91 -8.44 2.66
CA LEU A 364 -11.85 -8.02 3.57
C LEU A 364 -10.48 -8.50 3.10
N GLN A 365 -9.52 -7.57 2.97
CA GLN A 365 -8.11 -7.88 2.73
C GLN A 365 -7.26 -7.45 3.93
N ILE A 366 -6.22 -8.23 4.23
CA ILE A 366 -5.23 -7.93 5.28
C ILE A 366 -3.89 -7.51 4.69
N GLY A 367 -3.03 -6.86 5.48
CA GLY A 367 -1.79 -6.26 5.00
C GLY A 367 -0.58 -7.19 5.03
N LEU A 368 0.25 -7.08 3.99
CA LEU A 368 1.61 -7.60 3.91
C LEU A 368 2.58 -6.42 3.72
N ALA A 369 3.72 -6.48 4.41
CA ALA A 369 4.79 -5.49 4.34
C ALA A 369 6.02 -6.07 3.62
N ALA A 370 6.34 -5.50 2.47
CA ALA A 370 7.54 -5.77 1.69
C ALA A 370 8.76 -4.96 2.17
N TYR A 371 8.81 -4.71 3.47
CA TYR A 371 9.86 -3.97 4.15
C TYR A 371 9.91 -4.42 5.61
N GLY A 372 10.95 -4.01 6.32
CA GLY A 372 11.06 -4.16 7.76
C GLY A 372 11.17 -2.82 8.47
N ARG A 373 10.79 -2.81 9.75
CA ARG A 373 11.05 -1.70 10.68
C ARG A 373 12.21 -2.06 11.60
N GLY A 374 13.13 -1.12 11.78
CA GLY A 374 14.42 -1.39 12.42
C GLY A 374 14.82 -0.43 13.52
N PHE A 375 15.52 -0.99 14.51
CA PHE A 375 15.97 -0.36 15.73
C PHE A 375 17.50 -0.48 15.85
N ALA A 376 18.12 0.49 16.51
CA ALA A 376 19.55 0.57 16.79
C ALA A 376 19.81 0.66 18.30
N GLY A 377 21.05 0.37 18.71
CA GLY A 377 21.43 0.33 20.13
C GLY A 377 20.88 -0.91 20.84
N VAL A 378 20.61 -1.97 20.08
CA VAL A 378 19.97 -3.20 20.56
C VAL A 378 21.03 -4.19 21.02
N GLU A 379 21.15 -4.37 22.33
CA GLU A 379 22.02 -5.40 22.91
C GLU A 379 21.47 -6.81 22.62
N GLN A 380 22.31 -7.83 22.79
CA GLN A 380 21.94 -9.21 22.48
C GLN A 380 20.82 -9.73 23.40
N GLY A 381 20.76 -9.28 24.66
CA GLY A 381 19.85 -9.83 25.66
C GLY A 381 20.30 -11.20 26.19
N GLU A 382 19.45 -11.78 27.04
CA GLU A 382 19.72 -13.04 27.74
C GLU A 382 19.24 -14.27 26.94
N ASP A 383 18.27 -14.12 26.04
CA ASP A 383 17.81 -15.19 25.16
C ASP A 383 18.81 -15.39 24.00
N SER A 384 19.63 -16.43 24.11
CA SER A 384 20.61 -16.78 23.09
C SER A 384 20.00 -17.30 21.79
N GLU A 385 18.78 -17.83 21.84
CA GLU A 385 18.06 -18.35 20.66
C GLU A 385 17.38 -17.20 19.88
N HIS A 386 16.98 -16.14 20.58
CA HIS A 386 16.40 -14.93 19.98
C HIS A 386 17.17 -13.65 20.37
N PRO A 387 18.43 -13.51 19.94
CA PRO A 387 19.23 -12.35 20.29
C PRO A 387 18.61 -11.06 19.72
N GLY A 388 18.66 -10.00 20.52
CA GLY A 388 18.11 -8.69 20.18
C GLY A 388 16.58 -8.61 20.16
N PHE A 389 15.87 -9.71 20.43
CA PHE A 389 14.41 -9.74 20.51
C PHE A 389 13.92 -9.26 21.88
N GLU A 390 12.90 -8.39 21.88
CA GLU A 390 12.34 -7.74 23.07
C GLU A 390 13.40 -7.05 23.96
N GLN A 391 14.39 -6.44 23.32
CA GLN A 391 15.47 -5.69 23.98
C GLN A 391 15.25 -4.19 23.88
N PRO A 392 15.70 -3.40 24.87
CA PRO A 392 15.71 -1.94 24.76
C PRO A 392 16.47 -1.45 23.52
N TRP A 393 16.03 -0.33 22.97
CA TRP A 393 16.66 0.30 21.81
C TRP A 393 16.82 1.80 22.04
N THR A 394 17.68 2.47 21.26
CA THR A 394 17.99 3.90 21.46
C THR A 394 17.79 4.77 20.22
N GLY A 395 17.50 4.16 19.08
CA GLY A 395 17.11 4.89 17.87
C GLY A 395 16.67 3.98 16.73
N ALA A 396 16.43 4.60 15.58
CA ALA A 396 16.14 3.92 14.33
C ALA A 396 17.40 3.28 13.73
N SER A 397 17.26 2.07 13.15
CA SER A 397 18.37 1.40 12.44
C SER A 397 18.91 2.25 11.28
N GLN A 398 20.22 2.23 11.08
CA GLN A 398 20.93 2.94 10.02
C GLN A 398 21.61 1.96 9.07
N PHE A 399 21.49 2.23 7.77
CA PHE A 399 22.23 1.52 6.73
C PHE A 399 22.72 2.53 5.70
N ALA A 400 23.72 2.14 4.91
CA ALA A 400 24.13 2.96 3.76
C ALA A 400 22.99 3.06 2.74
N ALA A 401 22.96 4.16 1.97
CA ALA A 401 21.95 4.46 0.95
C ALA A 401 21.77 3.34 -0.10
N THR A 402 22.79 2.51 -0.30
CA THR A 402 22.72 1.33 -1.18
C THR A 402 21.75 0.25 -0.70
N TYR A 403 21.31 0.28 0.57
CA TYR A 403 20.38 -0.69 1.15
C TYR A 403 19.02 -0.07 1.46
N THR A 404 18.99 1.17 1.95
CA THR A 404 17.76 1.90 2.23
C THR A 404 18.02 3.41 2.20
N ASN A 405 17.01 4.17 1.82
CA ASN A 405 17.02 5.64 1.84
C ASN A 405 16.34 6.21 3.09
N GLN A 406 15.81 5.36 3.97
CA GLN A 406 15.06 5.77 5.15
C GLN A 406 15.59 5.10 6.42
N ALA A 407 15.97 5.92 7.40
CA ALA A 407 16.30 5.44 8.74
C ALA A 407 15.14 4.65 9.35
N GLY A 408 15.45 3.51 9.96
CA GLY A 408 14.45 2.66 10.62
C GLY A 408 13.56 1.85 9.66
N MET A 409 13.85 1.87 8.36
CA MET A 409 13.15 1.05 7.37
C MET A 409 14.15 0.31 6.49
N LEU A 410 13.90 -0.97 6.23
CA LEU A 410 14.70 -1.78 5.31
C LEU A 410 13.79 -2.39 4.25
N PRO A 411 13.89 -2.01 2.95
CA PRO A 411 13.19 -2.69 1.88
C PRO A 411 13.47 -4.20 1.87
N TYR A 412 12.47 -5.03 1.61
CA TYR A 412 12.63 -6.48 1.64
C TYR A 412 13.70 -6.98 0.65
N LYS A 413 13.80 -6.34 -0.53
CA LYS A 413 14.85 -6.63 -1.52
C LYS A 413 16.28 -6.45 -1.00
N SER A 414 16.48 -5.73 0.10
CA SER A 414 17.79 -5.52 0.72
C SER A 414 18.12 -6.57 1.80
N VAL A 415 17.16 -7.39 2.24
CA VAL A 415 17.34 -8.39 3.32
C VAL A 415 18.48 -9.36 3.01
N ASP A 416 18.47 -9.99 1.83
CA ASP A 416 19.52 -10.94 1.45
C ASP A 416 20.91 -10.29 1.39
N ARG A 417 20.95 -9.02 0.98
CA ARG A 417 22.20 -8.26 0.88
C ARG A 417 22.75 -7.92 2.25
N VAL A 418 21.93 -7.45 3.20
CA VAL A 418 22.45 -7.17 4.56
C VAL A 418 22.87 -8.46 5.28
N ILE A 419 22.23 -9.60 5.00
CA ILE A 419 22.68 -10.90 5.51
C ILE A 419 24.07 -11.25 4.95
N LYS A 420 24.25 -11.19 3.62
CA LYS A 420 25.48 -11.62 2.95
C LYS A 420 26.64 -10.64 3.10
N GLU A 421 26.37 -9.35 2.98
CA GLU A 421 27.37 -8.27 2.90
C GLU A 421 27.68 -7.68 4.28
N LEU A 422 26.71 -7.64 5.20
CA LEU A 422 26.86 -7.02 6.53
C LEU A 422 26.79 -8.02 7.69
N GLY A 423 26.61 -9.32 7.41
CA GLY A 423 26.63 -10.37 8.42
C GLY A 423 25.43 -10.36 9.37
N TYR A 424 24.26 -9.92 8.92
CA TYR A 424 23.02 -10.07 9.69
C TYR A 424 22.56 -11.52 9.72
N THR A 425 22.00 -11.96 10.86
CA THR A 425 21.40 -13.29 11.00
C THR A 425 19.88 -13.17 11.04
N ARG A 426 19.19 -14.06 10.33
CA ARG A 426 17.73 -14.17 10.33
C ARG A 426 17.25 -15.06 11.47
N TYR A 427 16.16 -14.65 12.11
CA TYR A 427 15.44 -15.39 13.15
C TYR A 427 13.94 -15.43 12.85
N LEU A 428 13.28 -16.50 13.27
CA LEU A 428 11.83 -16.69 13.11
C LEU A 428 11.17 -16.68 14.49
N VAL A 429 10.05 -15.97 14.60
CA VAL A 429 9.27 -15.89 15.83
C VAL A 429 8.01 -16.73 15.67
N HIS A 430 7.73 -17.54 16.69
CA HIS A 430 6.60 -18.46 16.71
C HIS A 430 5.48 -17.96 17.62
N ALA A 431 4.24 -18.30 17.26
CA ALA A 431 3.07 -18.16 18.13
C ALA A 431 2.27 -19.47 18.15
N LEU A 432 1.37 -19.60 19.11
CA LEU A 432 0.44 -20.73 19.21
C LEU A 432 -0.89 -20.38 18.56
N ASP A 433 -1.50 -21.34 17.86
CA ASP A 433 -2.86 -21.21 17.38
C ASP A 433 -3.91 -21.57 18.43
N VAL A 434 -5.19 -21.41 18.08
CA VAL A 434 -6.31 -21.72 18.98
C VAL A 434 -6.38 -23.20 19.37
N GLU A 435 -5.62 -24.07 18.70
CA GLU A 435 -5.46 -25.50 18.99
C GLU A 435 -4.09 -25.79 19.65
N ASN A 436 -3.38 -24.77 20.13
CA ASN A 436 -2.03 -24.83 20.70
C ASN A 436 -0.95 -25.36 19.73
N LYS A 437 -1.15 -25.23 18.41
CA LYS A 437 -0.13 -25.59 17.42
C LYS A 437 0.78 -24.40 17.15
N SER A 438 2.09 -24.64 17.20
CA SER A 438 3.08 -23.63 16.87
C SER A 438 3.10 -23.33 15.37
N PHE A 439 3.15 -22.05 15.01
CA PHE A 439 3.34 -21.58 13.64
C PHE A 439 4.21 -20.31 13.64
N ILE A 440 4.77 -19.98 12.47
CA ILE A 440 5.63 -18.79 12.30
C ILE A 440 4.74 -17.56 12.20
N THR A 441 4.93 -16.61 13.10
CA THR A 441 4.13 -15.38 13.17
C THR A 441 4.88 -14.14 12.71
N GLY A 442 6.22 -14.17 12.76
CA GLY A 442 7.07 -13.06 12.36
C GLY A 442 8.50 -13.50 12.06
N ALA A 443 9.28 -12.60 11.48
CA ALA A 443 10.70 -12.79 11.26
C ALA A 443 11.47 -11.51 11.60
N TYR A 444 12.74 -11.64 11.96
CA TYR A 444 13.60 -10.48 12.15
C TYR A 444 15.06 -10.78 11.78
N LEU A 445 15.82 -9.70 11.56
CA LEU A 445 17.26 -9.72 11.40
C LEU A 445 17.93 -9.14 12.63
N TYR A 446 19.03 -9.73 13.08
CA TYR A 446 19.86 -9.14 14.13
C TYR A 446 21.35 -9.24 13.79
N ASN A 447 22.09 -8.22 14.20
CA ASN A 447 23.55 -8.19 14.13
C ASN A 447 24.10 -7.58 15.42
N SER A 448 24.86 -8.36 16.18
CA SER A 448 25.42 -7.96 17.47
C SER A 448 26.55 -6.93 17.36
N SER A 449 27.26 -6.90 16.22
CA SER A 449 28.35 -5.96 15.99
C SER A 449 27.83 -4.55 15.72
N SER A 450 26.80 -4.43 14.88
CA SER A 450 26.13 -3.15 14.62
C SER A 450 25.06 -2.81 15.65
N LYS A 451 24.67 -3.76 16.51
CA LYS A 451 23.59 -3.63 17.52
C LYS A 451 22.27 -3.17 16.90
N GLN A 452 21.88 -3.81 15.80
CA GLN A 452 20.64 -3.47 15.08
C GLN A 452 19.72 -4.67 14.95
N PHE A 453 18.44 -4.39 15.11
CA PHE A 453 17.32 -5.32 14.92
C PHE A 453 16.45 -4.80 13.78
N VAL A 454 15.98 -5.68 12.89
CA VAL A 454 14.99 -5.32 11.85
C VAL A 454 13.90 -6.38 11.80
N GLY A 455 12.70 -6.05 12.26
CA GLY A 455 11.53 -6.93 12.13
C GLY A 455 10.89 -6.78 10.76
N TYR A 456 10.60 -7.89 10.08
CA TYR A 456 10.09 -7.91 8.71
C TYR A 456 9.22 -9.15 8.44
N GLN A 457 8.64 -9.26 7.25
CA GLN A 457 7.93 -10.48 6.82
C GLN A 457 8.80 -11.31 5.87
N SER A 458 8.97 -12.59 6.20
CA SER A 458 9.66 -13.57 5.36
C SER A 458 8.66 -14.40 4.54
N PRO A 459 9.12 -15.19 3.53
CA PRO A 459 8.25 -16.11 2.79
C PRO A 459 7.52 -17.12 3.69
N GLU A 460 8.14 -17.52 4.80
CA GLU A 460 7.54 -18.39 5.82
C GLU A 460 6.39 -17.68 6.56
N VAL A 461 6.54 -16.41 6.92
CA VAL A 461 5.46 -15.60 7.51
C VAL A 461 4.33 -15.42 6.50
N VAL A 462 4.63 -15.10 5.23
CA VAL A 462 3.63 -14.95 4.16
C VAL A 462 2.84 -16.24 3.94
N LYS A 463 3.49 -17.41 4.05
CA LYS A 463 2.79 -18.70 4.02
C LYS A 463 1.77 -18.82 5.16
N SER A 464 2.15 -18.48 6.40
CA SER A 464 1.22 -18.53 7.54
C SER A 464 0.07 -17.52 7.40
N VAL A 465 0.35 -16.31 6.89
CA VAL A 465 -0.68 -15.31 6.55
C VAL A 465 -1.65 -15.88 5.53
N CYS A 466 -1.14 -16.55 4.49
CA CYS A 466 -1.95 -17.17 3.48
C CYS A 466 -2.86 -18.29 4.01
N GLU A 467 -2.33 -19.16 4.87
CA GLU A 467 -3.12 -20.18 5.56
C GLU A 467 -4.24 -19.55 6.40
N PHE A 468 -3.96 -18.43 7.07
CA PHE A 468 -4.95 -17.65 7.79
C PHE A 468 -6.04 -17.08 6.87
N VAL A 469 -5.66 -16.42 5.75
CA VAL A 469 -6.61 -15.90 4.74
C VAL A 469 -7.57 -16.98 4.27
N LYS A 470 -7.04 -18.16 3.88
CA LYS A 470 -7.85 -19.30 3.42
C LYS A 470 -8.74 -19.85 4.53
N LYS A 471 -8.21 -20.05 5.74
CA LYS A 471 -8.97 -20.57 6.89
C LYS A 471 -10.12 -19.64 7.27
N LYS A 472 -9.93 -18.34 7.17
CA LYS A 472 -10.96 -17.34 7.49
C LYS A 472 -11.92 -17.07 6.34
N GLY A 473 -11.55 -17.44 5.11
CA GLY A 473 -12.33 -17.16 3.90
C GLY A 473 -12.30 -15.68 3.51
N LEU A 474 -11.18 -15.00 3.81
CA LEU A 474 -11.02 -13.59 3.48
C LEU A 474 -10.86 -13.40 1.97
N LYS A 475 -11.14 -12.19 1.47
CA LYS A 475 -10.93 -11.84 0.07
C LYS A 475 -9.48 -12.10 -0.36
N GLY A 476 -8.53 -11.79 0.52
CA GLY A 476 -7.13 -11.80 0.14
C GLY A 476 -6.22 -10.94 1.01
N ALA A 477 -5.16 -10.42 0.40
CA ALA A 477 -4.22 -9.52 1.03
C ALA A 477 -3.90 -8.31 0.15
N ILE A 478 -3.55 -7.20 0.79
CA ILE A 478 -2.83 -6.10 0.17
C ILE A 478 -1.34 -6.21 0.48
N MET A 479 -0.47 -5.65 -0.37
CA MET A 479 0.96 -5.62 -0.13
C MET A 479 1.54 -4.23 -0.37
N TRP A 480 2.20 -3.69 0.66
CA TRP A 480 2.96 -2.45 0.62
C TRP A 480 4.46 -2.74 0.71
N SER A 481 5.28 -2.51 -0.31
CA SER A 481 4.92 -2.20 -1.70
C SER A 481 5.62 -3.15 -2.67
N ALA A 482 5.12 -3.30 -3.89
CA ALA A 482 5.71 -4.19 -4.88
C ALA A 482 7.16 -3.80 -5.25
N ASP A 483 7.47 -2.50 -5.23
CA ASP A 483 8.78 -1.92 -5.54
C ASP A 483 9.85 -2.19 -4.47
N THR A 484 9.45 -2.64 -3.28
CA THR A 484 10.36 -3.01 -2.18
C THR A 484 10.54 -4.52 -2.03
N ASP A 485 9.83 -5.34 -2.81
CA ASP A 485 10.01 -6.80 -2.89
C ASP A 485 11.17 -7.19 -3.84
N LEU A 486 11.58 -8.46 -3.77
CA LEU A 486 12.42 -9.09 -4.79
C LEU A 486 11.61 -9.29 -6.10
N PRO A 487 12.29 -9.36 -7.26
CA PRO A 487 11.66 -9.79 -8.50
C PRO A 487 10.91 -11.11 -8.32
N VAL A 488 9.71 -11.23 -8.89
CA VAL A 488 8.88 -12.44 -8.72
C VAL A 488 9.53 -13.73 -9.26
N SER A 489 10.52 -13.60 -10.15
CA SER A 489 11.35 -14.72 -10.63
C SER A 489 12.26 -15.30 -9.52
N ASN A 490 12.53 -14.53 -8.47
CA ASN A 490 13.22 -14.99 -7.28
C ASN A 490 12.25 -15.80 -6.39
N SER A 491 12.65 -17.02 -6.00
CA SER A 491 11.84 -17.89 -5.15
C SER A 491 11.49 -17.28 -3.78
N ASN A 492 12.31 -16.34 -3.30
CA ASN A 492 12.12 -15.64 -2.04
C ASN A 492 11.27 -14.37 -2.17
N SER A 493 10.79 -13.98 -3.36
CA SER A 493 9.82 -12.88 -3.48
C SER A 493 8.60 -13.15 -2.61
N LEU A 494 8.12 -12.13 -1.89
CA LEU A 494 6.91 -12.21 -1.08
C LEU A 494 5.68 -12.34 -1.96
N VAL A 495 5.63 -11.69 -3.13
CA VAL A 495 4.57 -11.90 -4.14
C VAL A 495 4.57 -13.35 -4.62
N ALA A 496 5.74 -13.90 -4.96
CA ALA A 496 5.84 -15.30 -5.38
C ALA A 496 5.43 -16.25 -4.25
N ALA A 497 5.82 -15.96 -3.01
CA ALA A 497 5.44 -16.74 -1.84
C ALA A 497 3.92 -16.70 -1.60
N TYR A 498 3.29 -15.53 -1.69
CA TYR A 498 1.84 -15.41 -1.54
C TYR A 498 1.13 -16.25 -2.60
N LYS A 499 1.45 -16.03 -3.88
CA LYS A 499 0.81 -16.76 -4.97
C LYS A 499 0.94 -18.26 -4.85
N ARG A 500 2.15 -18.79 -4.57
CA ARG A 500 2.37 -20.24 -4.43
C ARG A 500 1.58 -20.88 -3.29
N ASN A 501 1.28 -20.13 -2.23
CA ASN A 501 0.61 -20.68 -1.05
C ASN A 501 -0.90 -20.43 -1.07
N CYS A 502 -1.37 -19.38 -1.75
CA CYS A 502 -2.77 -18.93 -1.73
C CYS A 502 -3.59 -19.36 -2.94
N ASN A 503 -2.92 -19.62 -4.06
CA ASN A 503 -3.50 -19.96 -5.36
C ASN A 503 -2.78 -21.19 -5.92
#